data_AF-A0A1I6DYH0-F1
#
_entry.id   AF-A0A1I6DYH0-F1
#
_cell.length_a   1.000
_cell.length_b   1.000
_cell.length_c   1.000
_cell.angle_alpha   90.00
_cell.angle_beta   90.00
_cell.angle_gamma   90.00
#
_symmetry.space_group_name_H-M   'P 1'
#
loop_
_entity.id
_entity.type
_entity.pdbx_description
1 polymer ?
#
loop_
_entity_poly.entity_id
_entity_poly.type
_entity_poly.pdbx_seq_one_letter_code
_entity_poly.pdbx_strand_id
1 'polypeptide(L)'
;MDDDARQAAVTALVRLAGSPHYQDRADAGRSLASFADVPLARQTLLELVLDTADTFVIQETTEALLRRGSAEGLAIVCVGAATAEGEDADHLYGALYSTLGVFERDRDAAVATCHDLMNDPAQDHQTRDGAAALIAKLSGFRPALLASETA
;
A
#
# COMPACT_ATOMS: atom_id res chain seq x y z
N MET A 1 6.53 -6.77 23.08
CA MET A 1 5.07 -6.84 22.87
C MET A 1 4.70 -8.29 23.05
N ASP A 2 3.63 -8.61 23.77
CA ASP A 2 3.18 -9.98 23.92
C ASP A 2 2.65 -10.48 22.56
N ASP A 3 3.19 -11.58 22.04
CA ASP A 3 2.83 -12.11 20.72
C ASP A 3 1.33 -12.46 20.67
N ASP A 4 0.75 -12.86 21.80
CA ASP A 4 -0.68 -13.13 21.95
C ASP A 4 -1.52 -11.86 21.77
N ALA A 5 -1.10 -10.73 22.35
CA ALA A 5 -1.79 -9.45 22.20
C ALA A 5 -1.70 -8.93 20.75
N ARG A 6 -0.54 -9.10 20.11
CA ARG A 6 -0.35 -8.73 18.70
C ARG A 6 -1.24 -9.56 17.79
N GLN A 7 -1.30 -10.87 18.01
CA GLN A 7 -2.15 -11.78 17.25
C GLN A 7 -3.63 -11.47 17.46
N ALA A 8 -4.06 -11.20 18.70
CA ALA A 8 -5.44 -10.82 19.01
C ALA A 8 -5.86 -9.53 18.29
N ALA A 9 -4.97 -8.52 18.24
CA ALA A 9 -5.22 -7.27 17.53
C ALA A 9 -5.43 -7.51 16.01
N VAL A 10 -4.54 -8.27 15.37
CA VAL A 10 -4.68 -8.63 13.94
C VAL A 10 -5.99 -9.37 13.70
N THR A 11 -6.32 -10.37 14.52
CA THR A 11 -7.57 -11.13 14.37
C THR A 11 -8.81 -10.24 14.51
N ALA A 12 -8.82 -9.27 15.43
CA ALA A 12 -9.94 -8.34 15.58
C ALA A 12 -10.08 -7.43 14.34
N LEU A 13 -8.98 -6.89 13.83
CA LEU A 13 -8.99 -6.03 12.66
C LEU A 13 -9.39 -6.78 11.38
N VAL A 14 -8.96 -8.03 11.22
CA VAL A 14 -9.38 -8.88 10.09
C VAL A 14 -10.89 -9.14 10.12
N ARG A 15 -11.49 -9.30 11.31
CA ARG A 15 -12.96 -9.38 11.43
C ARG A 15 -13.64 -8.08 11.02
N LEU A 16 -13.07 -6.93 11.41
CA LEU A 16 -13.59 -5.62 11.05
C LEU A 16 -13.52 -5.39 9.52
N ALA A 17 -12.46 -5.86 8.86
CA ALA A 17 -12.30 -5.82 7.41
C ALA A 17 -13.40 -6.59 6.66
N GLY A 18 -14.08 -7.55 7.31
CA GLY A 18 -15.22 -8.27 6.74
C GLY A 18 -16.58 -7.58 6.94
N SER A 19 -16.61 -6.36 7.50
CA SER A 19 -17.86 -5.65 7.79
C SER A 19 -18.61 -5.26 6.50
N PRO A 20 -19.96 -5.33 6.48
CA PRO A 20 -20.74 -4.78 5.37
C PRO A 20 -20.63 -3.25 5.27
N HIS A 21 -20.16 -2.57 6.32
CA HIS A 21 -19.98 -1.13 6.32
C HIS A 21 -18.58 -0.75 5.82
N TYR A 22 -18.51 0.01 4.74
CA TYR A 22 -17.24 0.40 4.13
C TYR A 22 -16.32 1.21 5.08
N GLN A 23 -16.91 1.97 6.00
CA GLN A 23 -16.18 2.76 7.00
C GLN A 23 -15.35 1.86 7.92
N ASP A 24 -15.94 0.76 8.40
CA ASP A 24 -15.26 -0.24 9.22
C ASP A 24 -14.12 -0.90 8.44
N ARG A 25 -14.34 -1.21 7.16
CA ARG A 25 -13.30 -1.80 6.30
C ARG A 25 -12.13 -0.84 6.07
N ALA A 26 -12.42 0.44 5.85
CA ALA A 26 -11.39 1.48 5.74
C ALA A 26 -10.61 1.66 7.06
N ASP A 27 -11.28 1.66 8.21
CA ASP A 27 -10.64 1.69 9.53
C ASP A 27 -9.77 0.46 9.77
N ALA A 28 -10.24 -0.71 9.35
CA ALA A 28 -9.47 -1.95 9.39
C ALA A 28 -8.22 -1.86 8.51
N GLY A 29 -8.33 -1.38 7.27
CA GLY A 29 -7.20 -1.19 6.36
C GLY A 29 -6.15 -0.25 6.92
N ARG A 30 -6.56 0.93 7.40
CA ARG A 30 -5.66 1.90 8.07
C ARG A 30 -4.90 1.28 9.24
N SER A 31 -5.61 0.51 10.06
CA SER A 31 -5.03 -0.10 11.26
C SER A 31 -4.13 -1.29 10.93
N LEU A 32 -4.56 -2.15 10.00
CA LEU A 32 -3.82 -3.35 9.57
C LEU A 32 -2.50 -3.00 8.88
N ALA A 33 -2.37 -1.82 8.26
CA ALA A 33 -1.13 -1.38 7.62
C ALA A 33 0.08 -1.45 8.56
N SER A 34 -0.13 -1.30 9.88
CA SER A 34 0.94 -1.44 10.89
C SER A 34 1.42 -2.89 11.10
N PHE A 35 0.74 -3.87 10.53
CA PHE A 35 0.95 -5.30 10.67
C PHE A 35 1.18 -5.99 9.31
N ALA A 36 1.58 -5.25 8.27
CA ALA A 36 1.77 -5.80 6.91
C ALA A 36 2.79 -6.97 6.83
N ASP A 37 3.66 -7.12 7.83
CA ASP A 37 4.56 -8.25 8.01
C ASP A 37 3.84 -9.56 8.41
N VAL A 38 2.67 -9.46 9.03
CA VAL A 38 1.89 -10.63 9.49
C VAL A 38 1.17 -11.25 8.29
N PRO A 39 1.34 -12.57 8.02
CA PRO A 39 0.74 -13.22 6.86
C PRO A 39 -0.78 -13.02 6.74
N LEU A 40 -1.51 -13.15 7.86
CA LEU A 40 -2.95 -12.95 7.88
C LEU A 40 -3.34 -11.49 7.56
N ALA A 41 -2.63 -10.51 8.13
CA ALA A 41 -2.88 -9.11 7.84
C ALA A 41 -2.55 -8.77 6.39
N ARG A 42 -1.44 -9.30 5.85
CA ARG A 42 -1.04 -9.12 4.45
C ARG A 42 -2.14 -9.56 3.48
N GLN A 43 -2.70 -10.75 3.69
CA GLN A 43 -3.78 -11.25 2.85
C GLN A 43 -5.00 -10.30 2.88
N THR A 44 -5.45 -9.93 4.08
CA THR A 44 -6.60 -9.02 4.23
C THR A 44 -6.33 -7.62 3.67
N LEU A 45 -5.12 -7.10 3.82
CA LEU A 45 -4.72 -5.81 3.23
C LEU A 45 -4.76 -5.85 1.70
N LEU A 46 -4.35 -6.97 1.08
CA LEU A 46 -4.44 -7.13 -0.36
C LEU A 46 -5.90 -7.15 -0.82
N GLU A 47 -6.78 -7.85 -0.10
CA GLU A 47 -8.22 -7.86 -0.39
C GLU A 47 -8.82 -6.45 -0.28
N LEU A 48 -8.41 -5.65 0.71
CA LEU A 48 -8.89 -4.27 0.90
C LEU A 48 -8.34 -3.27 -0.14
N VAL A 49 -7.10 -3.44 -0.60
CA VAL A 49 -6.53 -2.66 -1.72
C VAL A 49 -7.22 -2.98 -3.05
N LEU A 50 -7.93 -4.10 -3.13
CA LEU A 50 -8.72 -4.54 -4.28
C LEU A 50 -10.22 -4.62 -3.94
N ASP A 51 -10.70 -3.80 -3.02
CA ASP A 51 -12.10 -3.79 -2.60
C ASP A 51 -13.02 -3.22 -3.69
N THR A 52 -13.41 -4.08 -4.61
CA THR A 52 -14.33 -3.77 -5.73
C THR A 52 -15.70 -3.24 -5.28
N ALA A 53 -16.06 -3.39 -4.00
CA ALA A 53 -17.34 -2.91 -3.49
C ALA A 53 -17.27 -1.44 -3.07
N ASP A 54 -16.09 -0.90 -2.77
CA ASP A 54 -15.95 0.49 -2.33
C ASP A 54 -14.54 1.08 -2.56
N THR A 55 -14.46 2.06 -3.46
CA THR A 55 -13.18 2.69 -3.83
C THR A 55 -12.59 3.57 -2.74
N PHE A 56 -13.37 4.02 -1.74
CA PHE A 56 -12.84 4.70 -0.56
C PHE A 56 -11.99 3.75 0.28
N VAL A 57 -12.36 2.47 0.36
CA VAL A 57 -11.57 1.45 1.09
C VAL A 57 -10.24 1.22 0.39
N ILE A 58 -10.24 1.12 -0.95
CA ILE A 58 -9.03 1.03 -1.77
C ILE A 58 -8.10 2.20 -1.48
N GLN A 59 -8.62 3.43 -1.56
CA GLN A 59 -7.84 4.64 -1.36
C GLN A 59 -7.24 4.68 0.06
N GLU A 60 -8.06 4.57 1.11
CA GLU A 60 -7.61 4.70 2.50
C GLU A 60 -6.59 3.63 2.90
N THR A 61 -6.80 2.39 2.45
CA THR A 61 -5.87 1.29 2.72
C THR A 61 -4.53 1.52 2.00
N THR A 62 -4.59 1.93 0.73
CA THR A 62 -3.39 2.19 -0.07
C THR A 62 -2.59 3.35 0.51
N GLU A 63 -3.24 4.48 0.86
CA GLU A 63 -2.58 5.62 1.49
C GLU A 63 -1.94 5.24 2.84
N ALA A 64 -2.59 4.41 3.65
CA ALA A 64 -2.03 3.95 4.91
C ALA A 64 -0.76 3.11 4.73
N LEU A 65 -0.73 2.21 3.75
CA LEU A 65 0.44 1.40 3.41
C LEU A 65 1.59 2.29 2.91
N LEU A 66 1.29 3.24 2.01
CA LEU A 66 2.27 4.15 1.44
C LEU A 66 2.89 5.08 2.50
N ARG A 67 2.07 5.66 3.39
CA ARG A 67 2.55 6.54 4.47
C ARG A 67 3.50 5.83 5.43
N ARG A 68 3.34 4.51 5.61
CA ARG A 68 4.22 3.72 6.47
C ARG A 68 5.59 3.46 5.81
N GLY A 69 5.62 3.37 4.47
CA GLY A 69 6.86 3.24 3.70
C GLY A 69 7.65 1.95 3.96
N SER A 70 7.01 0.89 4.48
CA SER A 70 7.69 -0.40 4.69
C SER A 70 7.69 -1.22 3.40
N ALA A 71 8.71 -2.06 3.22
CA ALA A 71 8.83 -2.94 2.05
C ALA A 71 7.63 -3.90 1.93
N GLU A 72 7.12 -4.41 3.05
CA GLU A 72 5.94 -5.30 3.08
C GLU A 72 4.68 -4.57 2.63
N GLY A 73 4.50 -3.32 3.06
CA GLY A 73 3.38 -2.50 2.65
C GLY A 73 3.45 -2.16 1.15
N LEU A 74 4.62 -1.76 0.67
CA LEU A 74 4.83 -1.48 -0.76
C LEU A 74 4.65 -2.72 -1.62
N ALA A 75 5.07 -3.91 -1.16
CA ALA A 75 4.83 -5.15 -1.88
C ALA A 75 3.33 -5.41 -2.09
N ILE A 76 2.49 -5.17 -1.07
CA ILE A 76 1.03 -5.29 -1.20
C ILE A 76 0.49 -4.31 -2.25
N VAL A 77 0.94 -3.06 -2.24
CA VAL A 77 0.53 -2.07 -3.24
C VAL A 77 1.00 -2.45 -4.64
N CYS A 78 2.20 -3.01 -4.79
CA CYS A 78 2.69 -3.51 -6.08
C CYS A 78 1.78 -4.63 -6.63
N VAL A 79 1.47 -5.61 -5.80
CA VAL A 79 0.56 -6.71 -6.15
C VAL A 79 -0.81 -6.18 -6.56
N GLY A 80 -1.35 -5.21 -5.79
CA GLY A 80 -2.59 -4.52 -6.11
C GLY A 80 -2.54 -3.79 -7.45
N ALA A 81 -1.47 -3.02 -7.71
CA ALA A 81 -1.30 -2.27 -8.96
C ALA A 81 -1.14 -3.15 -10.20
N ALA A 82 -0.62 -4.37 -10.05
CA ALA A 82 -0.55 -5.36 -11.12
C ALA A 82 -1.90 -6.05 -11.39
N THR A 83 -2.86 -5.97 -10.46
CA THR A 83 -4.18 -6.64 -10.57
C THR A 83 -5.34 -5.68 -10.81
N ALA A 84 -5.28 -4.48 -10.26
CA ALA A 84 -6.39 -3.53 -10.32
C ALA A 84 -6.67 -3.13 -11.77
N GLU A 85 -7.96 -3.06 -12.11
CA GLU A 85 -8.45 -2.67 -13.44
C GLU A 85 -9.50 -1.57 -13.30
N GLY A 86 -9.70 -0.77 -14.35
CA GLY A 86 -10.74 0.26 -14.38
C GLY A 86 -10.66 1.26 -13.22
N GLU A 87 -11.80 1.51 -12.58
CA GLU A 87 -11.92 2.47 -11.48
C GLU A 87 -11.06 2.10 -10.25
N ASP A 88 -10.88 0.81 -9.97
CA ASP A 88 -10.06 0.35 -8.84
C ASP A 88 -8.60 0.79 -9.01
N ALA A 89 -8.09 0.68 -10.24
CA ALA A 89 -6.74 1.14 -10.59
C ALA A 89 -6.63 2.65 -10.43
N ASP A 90 -7.63 3.41 -10.89
CA ASP A 90 -7.62 4.88 -10.80
C ASP A 90 -7.58 5.36 -9.35
N HIS A 91 -8.32 4.71 -8.45
CA HIS A 91 -8.29 5.04 -7.02
C HIS A 91 -7.00 4.62 -6.33
N LEU A 92 -6.43 3.46 -6.68
CA LEU A 92 -5.12 3.02 -6.17
C LEU A 92 -4.02 4.00 -6.61
N TYR A 93 -3.98 4.38 -7.89
CA TYR A 93 -3.00 5.37 -8.37
C TYR A 93 -3.29 6.78 -7.84
N GLY A 94 -4.56 7.13 -7.61
CA GLY A 94 -4.96 8.35 -6.91
C GLY A 94 -4.33 8.46 -5.51
N ALA A 95 -4.38 7.38 -4.73
CA ALA A 95 -3.74 7.29 -3.42
C ALA A 95 -2.21 7.45 -3.48
N LEU A 96 -1.58 6.94 -4.54
CA LEU A 96 -0.15 7.13 -4.79
C LEU A 96 0.20 8.60 -4.99
N TYR A 97 -0.60 9.33 -5.77
CA TYR A 97 -0.39 10.77 -5.97
C TYR A 97 -0.70 11.58 -4.71
N SER A 98 -1.77 11.27 -3.98
CA SER A 98 -2.14 12.00 -2.75
C SER A 98 -1.07 11.85 -1.66
N THR A 99 -0.42 10.69 -1.60
CA THR A 99 0.54 10.36 -0.55
C THR A 99 1.98 10.71 -0.92
N LEU A 100 2.44 10.28 -2.10
CA LEU A 100 3.82 10.43 -2.53
C LEU A 100 4.05 11.63 -3.46
N GLY A 101 2.98 12.31 -3.88
CA GLY A 101 3.08 13.46 -4.77
C GLY A 101 3.54 14.76 -4.09
N VAL A 102 3.62 14.77 -2.75
CA VAL A 102 3.93 15.99 -1.99
C VAL A 102 5.43 16.19 -1.85
N PHE A 103 6.14 15.21 -1.30
CA PHE A 103 7.56 15.34 -0.96
C PHE A 103 8.44 14.43 -1.82
N GLU A 104 9.47 15.03 -2.44
CA GLU A 104 10.43 14.30 -3.26
C GLU A 104 11.11 13.15 -2.52
N ARG A 105 11.52 13.37 -1.28
CA ARG A 105 12.17 12.33 -0.46
C ARG A 105 11.29 11.09 -0.28
N ASP A 106 9.97 11.28 -0.14
CA ASP A 106 9.04 10.18 0.14
C ASP A 106 8.77 9.40 -1.15
N ARG A 107 8.62 10.11 -2.29
CA ARG A 107 8.60 9.52 -3.63
C ARG A 107 9.86 8.70 -3.90
N ASP A 108 11.04 9.27 -3.66
CA ASP A 108 12.31 8.63 -4.00
C ASP A 108 12.58 7.41 -3.13
N ALA A 109 12.23 7.47 -1.84
CA ALA A 109 12.28 6.31 -0.94
C ALA A 109 11.37 5.17 -1.42
N ALA A 110 10.16 5.50 -1.88
CA ALA A 110 9.24 4.51 -2.45
C ALA A 110 9.78 3.92 -3.77
N VAL A 111 10.34 4.75 -4.66
CA VAL A 111 10.97 4.29 -5.91
C VAL A 111 12.15 3.36 -5.62
N ALA A 112 13.01 3.69 -4.67
CA ALA A 112 14.13 2.85 -4.27
C ALA A 112 13.64 1.48 -3.75
N THR A 113 12.62 1.48 -2.89
CA THR A 113 12.04 0.24 -2.37
C THR A 113 11.38 -0.60 -3.47
N CYS A 114 10.69 0.02 -4.42
CA CYS A 114 10.16 -0.69 -5.59
C CYS A 114 11.27 -1.27 -6.46
N HIS A 115 12.40 -0.57 -6.61
CA HIS A 115 13.57 -1.13 -7.30
C HIS A 115 14.12 -2.38 -6.60
N ASP A 116 14.18 -2.37 -5.28
CA ASP A 116 14.61 -3.53 -4.50
C ASP A 116 13.64 -4.71 -4.70
N LEU A 117 12.33 -4.48 -4.58
CA LEU A 117 11.29 -5.49 -4.80
C LEU A 117 11.31 -6.06 -6.23
N MET A 118 11.48 -5.22 -7.25
CA MET A 118 11.54 -5.62 -8.64
C MET A 118 12.71 -6.57 -8.93
N ASN A 119 13.85 -6.36 -8.25
CA ASN A 119 15.09 -7.11 -8.47
C ASN A 119 15.27 -8.29 -7.51
N ASP A 120 14.46 -8.40 -6.46
CA ASP A 120 14.53 -9.49 -5.50
C ASP A 120 13.96 -10.80 -6.10
N PRO A 121 14.79 -11.84 -6.27
CA PRO A 121 14.35 -13.12 -6.84
C PRO A 121 13.38 -13.89 -5.93
N ALA A 122 13.26 -13.51 -4.65
CA ALA A 122 12.29 -14.10 -3.73
C ALA A 122 10.86 -13.58 -3.97
N GLN A 123 10.70 -12.44 -4.66
CA GLN A 123 9.39 -11.90 -5.01
C GLN A 123 8.77 -12.65 -6.20
N ASP A 124 7.45 -12.81 -6.17
CA ASP A 124 6.72 -13.36 -7.30
C ASP A 124 6.73 -12.40 -8.52
N HIS A 125 6.25 -12.89 -9.66
CA HIS A 125 6.20 -12.08 -10.89
C HIS A 125 5.27 -10.87 -10.74
N GLN A 126 4.14 -11.05 -10.06
CA GLN A 126 3.13 -10.01 -9.89
C GLN A 126 3.65 -8.82 -9.06
N THR A 127 4.37 -9.10 -7.96
CA THR A 127 5.03 -8.07 -7.16
C THR A 127 6.06 -7.31 -7.98
N ARG A 128 6.87 -8.01 -8.80
CA ARG A 128 7.91 -7.40 -9.63
C ARG A 128 7.33 -6.56 -10.76
N ASP A 129 6.29 -7.04 -11.43
CA ASP A 129 5.58 -6.30 -12.49
C ASP A 129 4.89 -5.06 -11.92
N GLY A 130 4.24 -5.21 -10.75
CA GLY A 130 3.67 -4.10 -10.01
C GLY A 130 4.69 -3.06 -9.60
N ALA A 131 5.86 -3.49 -9.09
CA ALA A 131 6.95 -2.60 -8.73
C ALA A 131 7.46 -1.81 -9.95
N ALA A 132 7.62 -2.47 -11.10
CA ALA A 132 7.97 -1.80 -12.35
C ALA A 132 6.92 -0.76 -12.77
N ALA A 133 5.63 -1.08 -12.66
CA ALA A 133 4.53 -0.16 -12.95
C ALA A 133 4.56 1.06 -12.01
N LEU A 134 4.75 0.85 -10.71
CA LEU A 134 4.86 1.94 -9.72
C LEU A 134 6.06 2.84 -10.00
N ILE A 135 7.23 2.27 -10.30
CA ILE A 135 8.43 3.05 -10.68
C ILE A 135 8.13 3.94 -11.88
N ALA A 136 7.50 3.39 -12.92
CA ALA A 136 7.16 4.15 -14.12
C ALA A 136 6.21 5.32 -13.81
N LYS A 137 5.20 5.11 -12.96
CA LYS A 137 4.27 6.17 -12.54
C LYS A 137 4.94 7.24 -11.68
N LEU A 138 5.68 6.83 -10.65
CA LEU A 138 6.35 7.75 -9.72
C LEU A 138 7.44 8.58 -10.42
N SER A 139 8.21 7.96 -11.32
CA SER A 139 9.26 8.65 -12.08
C SER A 139 8.70 9.67 -13.09
N GLY A 140 7.46 9.46 -13.54
CA GLY A 140 6.77 10.38 -14.44
C GLY A 140 6.24 11.65 -13.75
N PHE A 141 6.29 11.71 -12.42
CA PHE A 141 5.68 12.78 -11.63
C PHE A 141 6.72 13.69 -10.95
N ARG A 142 6.44 14.99 -10.94
CA ARG A 142 7.22 16.00 -10.20
C ARG A 142 6.57 16.33 -8.85
N PRO A 143 7.22 16.00 -7.72
CA PRO A 143 6.82 16.41 -6.38
C PRO A 143 6.55 17.90 -6.27
N ALA A 144 5.52 18.23 -5.48
CA ALA A 144 5.18 19.63 -5.19
C ALA A 144 6.31 20.32 -4.41
N LEU A 145 6.95 19.59 -3.50
CA LEU A 145 8.06 20.06 -2.67
C LEU A 145 9.31 19.24 -3.00
N LEU A 146 10.28 19.91 -3.62
CA LEU A 146 11.60 19.37 -3.89
C LEU A 146 12.40 19.25 -2.61
N ALA A 147 13.35 18.32 -2.57
CA ALA A 147 14.34 18.30 -1.50
C ALA A 147 15.09 19.65 -1.53
N SER A 148 14.95 20.46 -0.48
CA SER A 148 15.76 21.66 -0.34
C SER A 148 17.22 21.24 -0.36
N GLU A 149 18.04 21.86 -1.23
CA GLU A 149 19.50 21.76 -1.12
C GLU A 149 19.84 22.14 0.32
N THR A 150 20.39 21.18 1.07
CA THR A 150 20.90 21.39 2.42
C THR A 150 21.91 22.54 2.38
N ALA A 151 21.58 23.64 3.05
CA ALA A 151 22.53 24.69 3.41
C ALA A 151 23.50 24.20 4.49
#